data_AF-A0A194PWT0-F1
#
_entry.id   AF-A0A194PWT0-F1
#
_cell.length_a   1.000
_cell.length_b   1.000
_cell.length_c   1.000
_cell.angle_alpha   90.00
_cell.angle_beta   90.00
_cell.angle_gamma   90.00
#
_symmetry.space_group_name_H-M   'P 1'
#
loop_
_entity.id
_entity.type
_entity.pdbx_description
1 polymer ?
#
loop_
_entity_poly.entity_id
_entity_poly.type
_entity_poly.pdbx_seq_one_letter_code
_entity_poly.pdbx_strand_id
1 'polypeptide(L)'
;MVILAVALVMFVHIQAYEHAFSSNHITRHDGHHHEVSHGHGHHHDYYTHPKYEFEYKVEDHHTGDIKSQHEHRDGDVVKGGYSLHQPDGSHRHLH
;
A
#
# COMPACT_ATOMS: atom_id res chain seq x y z
N MET A 1 36.10 11.59 -30.85
CA MET A 1 36.18 10.44 -29.91
C MET A 1 35.83 10.86 -28.48
N VAL A 2 36.41 11.92 -27.91
CA VAL A 2 36.12 12.38 -26.53
C VAL A 2 34.66 12.84 -26.33
N ILE A 3 34.09 13.61 -27.26
CA ILE A 3 32.70 14.08 -27.17
C ILE A 3 31.69 12.91 -27.22
N LEU A 4 31.99 11.86 -28.00
CA LEU A 4 31.15 10.66 -28.10
C LEU A 4 31.20 9.84 -26.79
N ALA A 5 32.37 9.75 -26.17
CA ALA A 5 32.54 9.08 -24.88
C ALA A 5 31.79 9.83 -23.74
N VAL A 6 31.85 11.17 -23.71
CA VAL A 6 31.10 11.97 -22.74
C VAL A 6 29.59 11.87 -22.97
N ALA A 7 29.14 11.90 -24.24
CA ALA A 7 27.72 11.73 -24.57
C ALA A 7 27.19 10.34 -24.16
N LEU A 8 27.97 9.28 -24.35
CA LEU A 8 27.62 7.93 -23.90
C LEU A 8 27.58 7.84 -22.37
N VAL A 9 28.54 8.43 -21.66
CA VAL A 9 28.54 8.47 -20.19
C VAL A 9 27.33 9.23 -19.67
N MET A 10 26.99 10.38 -20.26
CA MET A 10 25.79 11.16 -19.92
C MET A 10 24.51 10.37 -20.24
N PHE A 11 24.44 9.70 -21.38
CA PHE A 11 23.29 8.86 -21.76
C PHE A 11 23.10 7.69 -20.78
N VAL A 12 24.18 7.03 -20.35
CA VAL A 12 24.14 5.97 -19.32
C VAL A 12 23.70 6.52 -17.97
N HIS A 13 24.16 7.71 -17.56
CA HIS A 13 23.70 8.36 -16.32
C HIS A 13 22.21 8.74 -16.41
N ILE A 14 21.71 9.07 -17.61
CA ILE A 14 20.30 9.43 -17.84
C ILE A 14 19.37 8.21 -17.75
N GLN A 15 19.82 7.03 -18.17
CA GLN A 15 19.03 5.79 -18.07
C GLN A 15 18.83 5.31 -16.62
N ALA A 16 19.62 5.82 -15.65
CA ALA A 16 19.56 5.40 -14.25
C ALA A 16 18.57 6.20 -13.39
N TYR A 17 17.87 7.18 -13.96
CA TYR A 17 16.81 7.91 -13.27
C TYR A 17 15.50 7.12 -13.29
N GLU A 18 15.52 5.93 -12.67
CA GLU A 18 14.30 5.17 -12.36
C GLU A 18 13.50 5.94 -11.30
N HIS A 19 12.19 6.07 -11.48
CA HIS A 19 11.33 6.79 -10.54
C HIS A 19 10.82 5.84 -9.45
N ALA A 20 11.04 6.20 -8.18
CA ALA A 20 10.46 5.48 -7.05
C ALA A 20 8.94 5.72 -6.96
N PHE A 21 8.17 4.66 -6.81
CA PHE A 21 6.72 4.69 -6.59
C PHE A 21 6.37 4.24 -5.18
N SER A 22 5.44 4.95 -4.54
CA SER A 22 4.81 4.47 -3.31
C SER A 22 3.32 4.78 -3.30
N SER A 23 2.54 3.89 -2.70
CA SER A 23 1.11 4.08 -2.51
C SER A 23 0.66 3.59 -1.14
N ASN A 24 -0.35 4.27 -0.60
CA ASN A 24 -1.10 3.86 0.57
C ASN A 24 -2.58 4.14 0.29
N HIS A 25 -3.41 3.10 0.35
CA HIS A 25 -4.83 3.19 0.10
C HIS A 25 -5.59 2.48 1.21
N ILE A 26 -6.61 3.15 1.75
CA ILE A 26 -7.66 2.51 2.54
C ILE A 26 -9.03 2.73 1.89
N THR A 27 -9.80 1.66 1.73
CA THR A 27 -11.19 1.68 1.29
C THR A 27 -12.05 1.22 2.44
N ARG A 28 -12.94 2.09 2.91
CA ARG A 28 -13.89 1.78 3.99
C ARG A 28 -15.24 1.44 3.37
N HIS A 29 -15.84 0.37 3.88
CA HIS A 29 -17.15 -0.13 3.45
C HIS A 29 -18.18 -0.12 4.59
N ASP A 30 -17.80 0.33 5.78
CA ASP A 30 -18.73 0.68 6.84
C ASP A 30 -19.56 1.89 6.39
N GLY A 31 -20.87 1.69 6.31
CA GLY A 31 -21.80 2.63 5.69
C GLY A 31 -21.93 3.97 6.43
N HIS A 32 -22.23 5.02 5.65
CA HIS A 32 -22.73 6.29 6.14
C HIS A 32 -23.90 6.07 7.12
N HIS A 33 -23.81 6.74 8.28
CA HIS A 33 -24.83 6.76 9.33
C HIS A 33 -26.24 6.88 8.76
N HIS A 34 -27.09 5.88 8.99
CA HIS A 34 -28.53 6.05 8.83
C HIS A 34 -29.03 6.75 10.11
N GLU A 35 -29.40 8.02 10.00
CA GLU A 35 -29.99 8.78 11.10
C GLU A 35 -31.42 8.28 11.32
N VAL A 36 -31.59 7.26 12.17
CA VAL A 36 -32.91 6.81 12.59
C VAL A 36 -33.34 7.68 13.76
N SER A 37 -34.12 8.73 13.48
CA SER A 37 -34.73 9.60 14.49
C SER A 37 -35.81 8.84 15.24
N HIS A 38 -35.49 8.26 16.40
CA HIS A 38 -36.49 7.80 17.36
C HIS A 38 -36.18 8.30 18.76
N GLY A 39 -37.15 9.02 19.33
CA GLY A 39 -37.10 9.64 20.63
C GLY A 39 -37.05 8.62 21.78
N HIS A 40 -36.55 9.13 22.90
CA HIS A 40 -36.58 8.54 24.23
C HIS A 40 -35.96 7.13 24.37
N GLY A 41 -34.67 7.16 24.72
CA GLY A 41 -34.25 6.58 25.98
C GLY A 41 -34.00 5.07 26.01
N HIS A 42 -33.10 4.57 25.17
CA HIS A 42 -32.40 3.31 25.45
C HIS A 42 -30.95 3.43 24.96
N HIS A 43 -30.01 2.83 25.67
CA HIS A 43 -28.60 2.75 25.29
C HIS A 43 -28.51 2.03 23.96
N HIS A 44 -28.42 2.77 22.86
CA HIS A 44 -28.25 2.20 21.54
C HIS A 44 -26.79 1.77 21.43
N ASP A 45 -26.54 0.47 21.58
CA ASP A 45 -25.28 -0.12 21.15
C ASP A 45 -25.24 0.01 19.62
N TYR A 46 -24.62 1.09 19.15
CA TYR A 46 -24.32 1.34 17.74
C TYR A 46 -23.35 0.27 17.25
N TYR A 47 -23.86 -0.90 16.87
CA TYR A 47 -23.03 -1.95 16.29
C TYR A 47 -22.93 -1.72 14.78
N THR A 48 -21.91 -0.99 14.35
CA THR A 48 -21.54 -0.94 12.93
C THR A 48 -20.69 -2.17 12.62
N HIS A 49 -20.92 -2.80 11.46
CA HIS A 49 -20.11 -3.92 11.00
C HIS A 49 -18.83 -3.37 10.33
N PRO A 50 -17.67 -3.38 11.00
CA PRO A 50 -16.47 -2.75 10.46
C PRO A 50 -15.99 -3.51 9.24
N LYS A 51 -15.81 -2.81 8.13
CA LYS A 51 -15.33 -3.42 6.89
C LYS A 51 -14.39 -2.47 6.16
N TYR A 52 -13.17 -2.91 5.89
CA TYR A 52 -12.21 -2.13 5.12
C TYR A 52 -11.26 -3.02 4.31
N GLU A 53 -10.64 -2.39 3.33
CA GLU A 53 -9.51 -2.89 2.58
C GLU A 53 -8.38 -1.87 2.72
N PHE A 54 -7.17 -2.35 2.96
CA PHE A 54 -5.97 -1.55 3.11
C PHE A 54 -4.87 -2.13 2.24
N GLU A 55 -4.17 -1.27 1.50
CA GLU A 55 -3.05 -1.64 0.65
C GLU A 55 -1.92 -0.62 0.79
N TYR A 56 -0.69 -1.13 0.85
CA TYR A 56 0.53 -0.34 0.85
C TYR A 56 1.54 -0.95 -0.10
N LYS A 57 2.24 -0.12 -0.88
CA LYS A 57 3.27 -0.58 -1.82
C LYS A 57 4.40 0.43 -1.91
N VAL A 58 5.63 -0.07 -1.98
CA VAL A 58 6.81 0.68 -2.41
C VAL A 58 7.50 -0.11 -3.51
N GLU A 59 7.85 0.59 -4.57
CA GLU A 59 8.60 0.06 -5.70
C GLU A 59 9.66 1.09 -6.08
N ASP A 60 10.86 0.91 -5.55
CA ASP A 60 12.02 1.74 -5.82
C ASP A 60 13.17 0.87 -6.35
N HIS A 61 13.31 0.85 -7.68
CA HIS A 61 14.37 0.10 -8.38
C HIS A 61 15.76 0.71 -8.17
N HIS A 62 15.84 1.99 -7.78
CA HIS A 62 17.12 2.65 -7.51
C HIS A 62 17.73 2.18 -6.19
N THR A 63 16.91 2.03 -5.14
CA THR A 63 17.36 1.56 -3.83
C THR A 63 17.19 0.05 -3.63
N GLY A 64 16.40 -0.61 -4.48
CA GLY A 64 16.00 -2.02 -4.32
C GLY A 64 14.89 -2.22 -3.30
N ASP A 65 14.28 -1.14 -2.80
CA ASP A 65 13.17 -1.20 -1.83
C ASP A 65 11.87 -1.56 -2.54
N ILE A 66 11.56 -2.86 -2.54
CA ILE A 66 10.34 -3.42 -3.13
C ILE A 66 9.59 -4.18 -2.04
N LYS A 67 8.43 -3.64 -1.65
CA LYS A 67 7.57 -4.20 -0.61
C LYS A 67 6.10 -3.91 -0.85
N SER A 68 5.24 -4.81 -0.39
CA SER A 68 3.80 -4.57 -0.42
C SER A 68 3.10 -5.21 0.76
N GLN A 69 2.00 -4.61 1.21
CA GLN A 69 1.11 -5.13 2.24
C GLN A 69 -0.33 -5.03 1.74
N HIS A 70 -1.16 -6.01 2.05
CA HIS A 70 -2.60 -5.88 1.96
C HIS A 70 -3.25 -6.38 3.25
N GLU A 71 -4.36 -5.75 3.66
CA GLU A 71 -5.19 -6.18 4.77
C GLU A 71 -6.66 -5.96 4.43
N HIS A 72 -7.49 -6.94 4.77
CA HIS A 72 -8.92 -6.92 4.61
C HIS A 72 -9.56 -7.26 5.96
N ARG A 73 -10.49 -6.41 6.39
CA ARG A 73 -11.32 -6.64 7.56
C ARG A 73 -12.77 -6.82 7.15
N ASP A 74 -13.39 -7.84 7.72
CA ASP A 74 -14.84 -8.08 7.66
C ASP A 74 -15.33 -8.46 9.07
N GLY A 75 -15.94 -7.50 9.76
CA GLY A 75 -16.40 -7.67 11.14
C GLY A 75 -15.26 -7.90 12.11
N ASP A 76 -15.26 -9.06 12.75
CA ASP A 76 -14.22 -9.48 13.70
C ASP A 76 -13.05 -10.23 13.04
N VAL A 77 -13.14 -10.49 11.73
CA VAL A 77 -12.12 -11.22 10.99
C VAL A 77 -11.23 -10.22 10.25
N VAL A 78 -9.92 -10.33 10.48
CA VAL A 78 -8.89 -9.61 9.74
C VAL A 78 -7.99 -10.62 9.06
N LYS A 79 -7.72 -10.40 7.77
CA LYS A 79 -6.80 -11.21 6.96
C LYS A 79 -5.91 -10.28 6.17
N GLY A 80 -4.70 -10.70 5.86
CA GLY A 80 -3.80 -9.88 5.09
C GLY A 80 -2.46 -10.57 4.88
N GLY A 81 -1.64 -9.97 4.05
CA GLY A 81 -0.32 -10.48 3.74
C GLY A 81 0.68 -9.37 3.50
N TYR A 82 1.96 -9.74 3.49
CA TYR A 82 3.06 -8.83 3.24
C TYR A 82 4.13 -9.50 2.36
N SER A 83 4.71 -8.72 1.46
CA SER A 83 5.85 -9.09 0.65
C SER A 83 7.02 -8.13 0.84
N LEU A 84 8.23 -8.68 0.85
CA LEU A 84 9.46 -7.90 0.97
C LEU A 84 10.58 -8.56 0.17
N HIS A 85 11.17 -7.78 -0.73
CA HIS A 85 12.47 -8.08 -1.33
C HIS A 85 13.56 -7.77 -0.31
N GLN A 86 14.37 -8.77 0.02
CA GLN A 86 15.49 -8.59 0.92
C GLN A 86 16.76 -8.22 0.17
N PRO A 87 17.73 -7.57 0.85
CA PRO A 87 19.01 -7.20 0.25
C PRO A 87 19.86 -8.40 -0.22
N ASP A 88 19.59 -9.59 0.32
CA ASP A 88 20.24 -10.85 -0.06
C ASP A 88 19.59 -11.51 -1.30
N GLY A 89 18.57 -10.87 -1.89
CA GLY A 89 17.82 -11.37 -3.05
C GLY A 89 16.68 -12.33 -2.69
N SER A 90 16.48 -12.67 -1.42
CA SER A 90 15.35 -13.53 -1.01
C SER A 90 14.04 -12.74 -0.98
N HIS A 91 12.98 -13.34 -1.53
CA HIS A 91 11.63 -12.78 -1.44
C HIS A 91 10.86 -13.43 -0.29
N ARG A 92 10.41 -12.63 0.68
CA ARG A 92 9.49 -13.11 1.73
C ARG A 92 8.07 -12.78 1.34
N HIS A 93 7.19 -13.79 1.37
CA HIS A 93 5.74 -13.64 1.18
C HIS A 93 5.04 -14.30 2.36
N LEU A 94 4.30 -13.52 3.13
CA LEU A 94 3.52 -13.98 4.28
C LEU A 94 2.04 -13.75 4.00
N HIS A 95 1.19 -14.73 4.34
CA HIS A 95 -0.26 -14.77 4.14
C HIS A 95 -0.98 -15.24 5.41
#